data_AF-A0A9P9ILB5-F1
#
_entry.id   AF-A0A9P9ILB5-F1
#
_cell.length_a   1.000
_cell.length_b   1.000
_cell.length_c   1.000
_cell.angle_alpha   90.00
_cell.angle_beta   90.00
_cell.angle_gamma   90.00
#
_symmetry.space_group_name_H-M   'P 1'
#
loop_
_entity.id
_entity.type
_entity.pdbx_description
1 polymer ?
#
loop_
_entity_poly.entity_id
_entity_poly.type
_entity_poly.pdbx_seq_one_letter_code
_entity_poly.pdbx_strand_id
1 'polypeptide(L)'
;MGLDSFLYNQDHRVVVCRPCGTCLVPKATSWKSHLRAELHRMGGDELRLTVELFLSYDLRPVEELRQWRADKTRPCWLIDGLTVFNGYYYIYGDCSYGMRRIAKMHNYMLAHRRKAS
;
A
#
# COMPACT_ATOMS: atom_id res chain seq x y z
N MET A 1 -16.08 13.68 5.67
CA MET A 1 -15.85 12.36 5.05
C MET A 1 -16.36 11.29 6.03
N GLY A 2 -17.26 10.40 5.62
CA GLY A 2 -17.86 9.43 6.57
C GLY A 2 -16.92 8.30 6.95
N LEU A 3 -17.13 7.65 8.11
CA LEU A 3 -16.35 6.47 8.56
C LEU A 3 -16.41 5.30 7.56
N ASP A 4 -17.48 5.21 6.75
CA ASP A 4 -17.66 4.22 5.68
C ASP A 4 -16.61 4.32 4.55
N SER A 5 -15.81 5.39 4.56
CA SER A 5 -14.71 5.63 3.61
C SER A 5 -13.49 4.73 3.89
N PHE A 6 -13.44 4.09 5.05
CA PHE A 6 -12.33 3.23 5.47
C PHE A 6 -12.81 1.80 5.71
N LEU A 7 -12.18 0.85 5.04
CA LEU A 7 -12.42 -0.57 5.24
C LEU A 7 -11.34 -1.16 6.13
N TYR A 8 -11.72 -1.70 7.28
CA TYR A 8 -10.84 -2.60 8.02
C TYR A 8 -10.92 -4.00 7.40
N ASN A 9 -9.82 -4.47 6.81
CA ASN A 9 -9.72 -5.83 6.33
C ASN A 9 -9.13 -6.69 7.45
N GLN A 10 -9.97 -7.52 8.07
CA GLN A 10 -9.59 -8.34 9.22
C GLN A 10 -8.62 -9.47 8.83
N ASP A 11 -8.79 -10.08 7.66
CA ASP A 11 -7.92 -11.19 7.20
C ASP A 11 -6.45 -10.76 7.08
N HIS A 12 -6.24 -9.54 6.59
CA HIS A 12 -4.92 -8.96 6.39
C HIS A 12 -4.50 -8.02 7.53
N ARG A 13 -5.43 -7.68 8.43
CA ARG A 13 -5.28 -6.74 9.55
C ARG A 13 -4.72 -5.38 9.10
N VAL A 14 -5.33 -4.83 8.06
CA VAL A 14 -4.97 -3.52 7.48
C VAL A 14 -6.20 -2.65 7.30
N VAL A 15 -5.98 -1.33 7.24
CA VAL A 15 -7.03 -0.37 6.86
C VAL A 15 -6.83 0.07 5.41
N VAL A 16 -7.89 0.01 4.62
CA VAL A 16 -7.95 0.49 3.24
C VAL A 16 -8.74 1.79 3.19
N CYS A 17 -8.12 2.83 2.67
CA CYS A 17 -8.82 4.06 2.31
C CYS A 17 -9.45 3.88 0.93
N ARG A 18 -10.78 3.75 0.87
CA ARG A 18 -11.53 3.57 -0.38
C ARG A 18 -11.47 4.78 -1.30
N PRO A 19 -11.58 6.05 -0.83
CA PRO A 19 -11.51 7.22 -1.70
C PRO A 19 -10.28 7.30 -2.61
N CYS A 20 -9.11 6.87 -2.14
CA CYS A 20 -7.86 6.88 -2.92
C CYS A 20 -7.32 5.48 -3.22
N GLY A 21 -8.06 4.43 -2.86
CA GLY A 21 -7.64 3.03 -2.91
C GLY A 21 -6.25 2.75 -2.36
N THR A 22 -5.92 3.32 -1.19
CA THR A 22 -4.61 3.19 -0.54
C THR A 22 -4.70 2.32 0.70
N CYS A 23 -3.77 1.36 0.85
CA CYS A 23 -3.55 0.64 2.10
C CYS A 23 -2.81 1.55 3.08
N LEU A 24 -3.40 1.80 4.25
CA LEU A 24 -2.83 2.66 5.26
C LEU A 24 -1.79 1.90 6.08
N VAL A 25 -0.56 2.42 6.09
CA VAL A 25 0.53 1.90 6.92
C VAL A 25 0.14 2.08 8.40
N PRO A 26 0.23 1.04 9.25
CA PRO A 26 -0.26 1.09 10.62
C PRO A 26 0.64 1.92 11.54
N LYS A 27 0.56 3.24 11.35
CA LYS A 27 1.36 4.24 12.04
C LYS A 27 0.58 5.54 12.11
N ALA A 28 0.30 6.00 13.32
CA ALA A 28 -0.54 7.19 13.55
C ALA A 28 -0.06 8.45 12.81
N THR A 29 1.26 8.69 12.73
CA THR A 29 1.79 9.84 11.98
C THR A 29 1.55 9.73 10.48
N SER A 30 1.62 8.52 9.92
CA SER A 30 1.30 8.24 8.52
C SER A 30 -0.19 8.47 8.23
N TRP A 31 -1.07 8.02 9.12
CA TRP A 31 -2.52 8.25 8.99
C TRP A 31 -2.86 9.73 9.03
N LYS A 32 -2.34 10.47 10.02
CA LYS A 32 -2.58 11.91 10.13
C LYS A 32 -2.11 12.67 8.89
N SER A 33 -0.95 12.30 8.33
CA SER A 33 -0.45 12.90 7.10
C SER A 33 -1.35 12.58 5.90
N HIS A 34 -1.77 11.32 5.76
CA HIS A 34 -2.66 10.88 4.69
C HIS A 34 -4.03 11.57 4.74
N LEU A 35 -4.67 11.59 5.90
CA LEU A 35 -6.01 12.15 6.10
C LEU A 35 -6.07 13.67 5.92
N ARG A 36 -4.95 14.38 6.09
CA ARG A 36 -4.85 15.81 5.82
C ARG A 36 -4.56 16.13 4.35
N ALA A 37 -4.05 15.16 3.59
CA ALA A 37 -3.65 15.38 2.21
C ALA A 37 -4.85 15.75 1.32
N GLU A 38 -4.54 16.34 0.18
CA GLU A 38 -5.51 16.67 -0.85
C GLU A 38 -6.25 15.40 -1.31
N LEU A 39 -7.59 15.49 -1.38
CA LEU A 39 -8.63 14.44 -1.42
C LEU A 39 -9.35 14.22 -0.08
N HIS A 40 -8.64 14.22 1.05
CA HIS A 40 -9.23 13.91 2.36
C HIS A 40 -9.53 15.17 3.18
N ARG A 41 -8.56 16.10 3.22
CA ARG A 41 -8.67 17.41 3.89
C ARG A 41 -9.29 17.36 5.30
N MET A 42 -9.08 16.26 6.02
CA MET A 42 -9.67 16.00 7.32
C MET A 42 -8.94 16.79 8.42
N GLY A 43 -9.71 17.37 9.34
CA GLY A 43 -9.21 18.19 10.43
C GLY A 43 -10.02 18.03 11.71
N GLY A 44 -9.62 18.76 12.76
CA GLY A 44 -10.35 18.82 14.03
C GLY A 44 -10.70 17.46 14.64
N ASP A 45 -11.92 17.35 15.17
CA ASP A 45 -12.42 16.13 15.80
C ASP A 45 -12.59 14.96 14.83
N GLU A 46 -12.95 15.23 13.57
CA GLU A 46 -13.08 14.17 12.56
C GLU A 46 -11.76 13.40 12.40
N LEU A 47 -10.64 14.13 12.33
CA LEU A 47 -9.31 13.54 12.25
C LEU A 47 -8.96 12.77 13.52
N ARG A 48 -9.29 13.33 14.69
CA ARG A 48 -8.98 12.71 15.99
C ARG A 48 -9.73 11.38 16.15
N LEU A 49 -11.04 11.40 15.95
CA LEU A 49 -11.92 10.23 16.08
C LEU A 49 -11.56 9.15 15.06
N THR A 50 -11.23 9.52 13.83
CA THR A 50 -10.80 8.56 12.80
C THR A 50 -9.50 7.86 13.19
N VAL A 51 -8.53 8.61 13.74
CA VAL A 51 -7.27 8.02 14.23
C VAL A 51 -7.50 7.14 15.46
N GLU A 52 -8.36 7.55 16.39
CA GLU A 52 -8.75 6.74 17.55
C GLU A 52 -9.41 5.43 17.12
N LEU A 53 -10.28 5.46 16.12
CA LEU A 53 -10.87 4.26 15.53
C LEU A 53 -9.78 3.34 14.95
N PHE A 54 -8.84 3.87 14.18
CA PHE A 54 -7.77 3.04 13.62
C PHE A 54 -6.87 2.41 14.68
N LEU A 55 -6.65 3.11 15.81
CA LEU A 55 -5.91 2.58 16.95
C LEU A 55 -6.66 1.47 17.69
N SER A 56 -7.99 1.40 17.58
CA SER A 56 -8.80 0.34 18.19
C SER A 56 -8.75 -0.99 17.43
N TYR A 57 -8.29 -0.99 16.17
CA TYR A 57 -8.19 -2.20 15.36
C TYR A 57 -6.94 -3.02 15.71
N ASP A 58 -7.07 -4.35 15.63
CA ASP A 58 -5.91 -5.24 15.61
C ASP A 58 -5.23 -5.13 14.24
N LEU A 59 -4.20 -4.29 14.16
CA LEU A 59 -3.45 -4.03 12.92
C LEU A 59 -2.08 -4.70 12.96
N ARG A 60 -1.74 -5.32 11.83
CA ARG A 60 -0.45 -5.97 11.66
C ARG A 60 0.67 -4.92 11.55
N PRO A 61 1.73 -4.95 12.37
CA PRO A 61 2.83 -3.98 12.27
C PRO A 61 3.57 -4.09 10.94
N VAL A 62 4.29 -3.03 10.56
CA VAL A 62 4.97 -2.93 9.27
C VAL A 62 5.99 -4.06 9.05
N GLU A 63 6.67 -4.45 10.11
CA GLU A 63 7.67 -5.50 10.14
C GLU A 63 7.05 -6.86 9.80
N GLU A 64 5.87 -7.15 10.35
CA GLU A 64 5.14 -8.37 10.05
C GLU A 64 4.55 -8.31 8.62
N LEU A 65 4.00 -7.17 8.17
CA LEU A 65 3.53 -7.01 6.79
C LEU A 65 4.62 -7.30 5.74
N ARG A 66 5.89 -7.01 6.06
CA ARG A 66 7.02 -7.33 5.16
C ARG A 66 7.27 -8.82 5.02
N GLN A 67 7.00 -9.61 6.06
CA GLN A 67 7.15 -11.07 6.05
C GLN A 67 6.04 -11.73 5.23
N TRP A 68 4.84 -11.15 5.26
CA TRP A 68 3.66 -11.60 4.51
C TRP A 68 3.60 -11.06 3.09
N ARG A 69 4.73 -10.60 2.54
CA ARG A 69 4.78 -10.08 1.18
C ARG A 69 4.41 -11.20 0.21
N ALA A 70 3.35 -10.99 -0.57
CA ALA A 70 2.91 -11.94 -1.58
C ALA A 70 4.07 -12.29 -2.54
N ASP A 71 4.13 -13.58 -2.90
CA ASP A 71 4.98 -14.05 -3.98
C ASP A 71 4.54 -13.37 -5.28
N LYS A 72 5.48 -12.69 -5.95
CA LYS A 72 5.21 -11.92 -7.17
C LYS A 72 4.81 -12.80 -8.35
N THR A 73 5.12 -14.09 -8.29
CA THR A 73 4.80 -15.07 -9.33
C THR A 73 3.46 -15.75 -9.11
N ARG A 74 2.83 -15.56 -7.95
CA ARG A 74 1.54 -16.14 -7.61
C ARG A 74 0.47 -15.05 -7.53
N PRO A 75 -0.68 -15.22 -8.19
CA PRO A 75 -1.79 -14.30 -7.99
C PRO A 75 -2.22 -14.35 -6.52
N CYS A 76 -2.37 -13.17 -5.91
CA CYS A 76 -3.00 -13.02 -4.60
C CYS A 76 -4.44 -12.54 -4.76
N TRP A 77 -5.28 -12.87 -3.78
CA TRP A 77 -6.62 -12.33 -3.71
C TRP A 77 -6.56 -10.82 -3.55
N LEU A 78 -7.37 -10.11 -4.34
CA LEU A 78 -7.43 -8.66 -4.28
C LEU A 78 -8.12 -8.24 -2.98
N ILE A 79 -7.51 -7.30 -2.25
CA ILE A 79 -8.15 -6.66 -1.11
C ILE A 79 -9.14 -5.62 -1.65
N ASP A 80 -10.40 -5.71 -1.23
CA ASP A 80 -11.45 -4.78 -1.62
C ASP A 80 -11.06 -3.31 -1.38
N GLY A 81 -11.41 -2.46 -2.34
CA GLY A 81 -11.13 -1.03 -2.31
C GLY A 81 -9.68 -0.63 -2.60
N LEU A 82 -8.73 -1.56 -2.80
CA LEU A 82 -7.37 -1.20 -3.20
C LEU A 82 -7.24 -0.95 -4.71
N THR A 83 -6.49 0.10 -5.05
CA THR A 83 -6.13 0.37 -6.44
C THR A 83 -5.12 -0.66 -6.95
N VAL A 84 -5.43 -1.30 -8.08
CA VAL A 84 -4.51 -2.19 -8.80
C VAL A 84 -3.72 -1.40 -9.82
N PHE A 85 -2.41 -1.63 -9.86
CA PHE A 85 -1.54 -1.03 -10.86
C PHE A 85 -0.86 -2.12 -11.67
N ASN A 86 -0.85 -1.97 -12.99
CA ASN A 86 0.04 -2.75 -13.84
C ASN A 86 1.50 -2.40 -13.52
N GLY A 87 2.37 -3.40 -13.60
CA GLY A 87 3.78 -3.26 -13.28
C GLY A 87 4.64 -4.25 -14.06
N TYR A 88 5.94 -3.98 -14.03
CA TYR A 88 6.99 -4.79 -14.58
C TYR A 88 7.75 -5.44 -13.43
N TYR A 89 8.19 -6.67 -13.59
CA TYR A 89 9.10 -7.30 -12.63
C TYR A 89 10.26 -7.93 -13.38
N TYR A 90 11.44 -7.83 -12.79
CA TYR A 90 12.63 -8.46 -13.35
C TYR A 90 12.55 -9.97 -13.11
N ILE A 91 12.83 -10.77 -14.15
CA ILE A 91 12.69 -12.23 -14.14
C ILE A 91 14.02 -12.99 -14.28
N TYR A 92 15.17 -12.29 -14.31
CA TYR A 92 16.47 -12.92 -14.49
C TYR A 92 17.21 -13.12 -13.16
N GLY A 93 17.62 -14.36 -12.90
CA GLY A 93 18.27 -14.76 -11.64
C GLY A 93 17.33 -14.63 -10.43
N ASP A 94 17.90 -14.48 -9.23
CA ASP A 94 17.12 -14.37 -7.98
C ASP A 94 16.57 -12.95 -7.73
N CYS A 95 16.72 -12.04 -8.69
CA CYS A 95 16.31 -10.66 -8.56
C CYS A 95 14.82 -10.50 -8.87
N SER A 96 13.98 -10.53 -7.84
CA SER A 96 12.52 -10.36 -7.99
C SER A 96 12.06 -8.90 -8.05
N TYR A 97 12.92 -7.91 -8.30
CA TYR A 97 12.55 -6.49 -8.11
C TYR A 97 11.39 -6.06 -9.04
N GLY A 98 10.33 -5.52 -8.43
CA GLY A 98 9.09 -5.10 -9.11
C GLY A 98 8.99 -3.58 -9.20
N MET A 99 8.45 -3.09 -10.31
CA MET A 99 8.59 -1.71 -10.76
C MET A 99 7.33 -1.25 -11.49
N ARG A 100 6.78 -0.10 -11.13
CA ARG A 100 5.57 0.43 -11.81
C ARG A 100 5.87 1.25 -13.07
N ARG A 101 7.09 1.80 -13.20
CA ARG A 101 7.47 2.71 -14.28
C ARG A 101 8.46 2.05 -15.21
N ILE A 102 8.15 2.00 -16.51
CA ILE A 102 9.02 1.43 -17.54
C ILE A 102 10.39 2.13 -17.61
N ALA A 103 10.42 3.46 -17.45
CA ALA A 103 11.69 4.20 -17.40
C ALA A 103 12.59 3.75 -16.23
N LYS A 104 11.98 3.41 -15.08
CA LYS A 104 12.73 2.87 -13.94
C LYS A 104 13.27 1.48 -14.30
N MET A 105 12.47 0.65 -14.97
CA MET A 105 12.86 -0.68 -15.46
C MET A 105 14.10 -0.62 -16.34
N HIS A 106 14.10 0.22 -17.38
CA HIS A 106 15.27 0.38 -18.25
C HIS A 106 16.53 0.76 -17.47
N ASN A 107 16.44 1.73 -16.54
CA ASN A 107 17.57 2.12 -15.71
C ASN A 107 18.08 0.98 -14.81
N TYR A 108 17.16 0.17 -14.28
CA TYR A 108 17.50 -0.97 -13.44
C TYR A 108 18.14 -2.10 -14.24
N MET A 109 17.70 -2.36 -15.48
CA MET A 109 18.33 -3.33 -16.38
C MET A 109 19.76 -2.92 -16.75
N LEU A 110 19.99 -1.62 -16.97
CA LEU A 110 21.33 -1.08 -17.22
C LEU A 110 22.27 -1.26 -16.02
N ALA A 111 21.76 -1.06 -14.79
CA ALA A 111 22.52 -1.30 -13.56
C ALA A 111 22.94 -2.77 -13.38
N HIS A 112 22.14 -3.71 -13.91
CA HIS A 112 22.46 -5.14 -13.99
C HIS A 112 23.31 -5.53 -15.21
N ARG A 113 23.88 -4.55 -15.93
CA ARG A 113 24.76 -4.72 -17.11
C ARG A 113 24.19 -5.61 -18.23
N ARG A 114 22.89 -5.49 -18.55
CA ARG A 114 22.33 -6.13 -19.76
C ARG A 114 21.41 -5.21 -20.55
N LYS A 115 21.40 -5.40 -21.88
CA LYS A 115 20.54 -4.68 -22.83
C LYS A 115 19.14 -5.30 -22.82
N ALA A 116 18.12 -4.44 -22.88
CA ALA A 116 16.74 -4.86 -23.11
C ALA A 116 16.63 -5.53 -24.49
N SER A 117 15.94 -6.67 -24.56
CA SER A 117 15.49 -7.30 -25.81
C SER A 117 14.01 -7.04 -25.96
#